data_AF-A0A8S2RB94-F1
#
_entry.id   AF-A0A8S2RB94-F1
#
_cell.length_a   1.000
_cell.length_b   1.000
_cell.length_c   1.000
_cell.angle_alpha   90.00
_cell.angle_beta   90.00
_cell.angle_gamma   90.00
#
_symmetry.space_group_name_H-M   'P 1'
#
loop_
_entity.id
_entity.type
_entity.pdbx_description
1 polymer ?
#
loop_
_entity_poly.entity_id
_entity_poly.type
_entity_poly.pdbx_seq_one_letter_code
_entity_poly.pdbx_strand_id
1 'polypeptide(L)'
;VCIEQWTSNELDLPTLSSPYRTIACSQDSWAATTSNNHFLLIDQYPNLCLYDKQLTLLKEYPREYDSIPDMCWSSTLNSFIIKANKNGAFLMNENLTSLECIQTIEKKRWLSCTCSDSTLFLTTNESGS
;
A
#
# COMPACT_ATOMS: atom_id res chain seq x y z
N VAL A 1 -37.54 -3.00 1.64
CA VAL A 1 -36.57 -1.93 1.31
C VAL A 1 -36.16 -1.31 2.63
N CYS A 2 -35.03 -1.75 3.18
CA CYS A 2 -34.49 -1.15 4.40
C CYS A 2 -33.66 0.06 3.95
N ILE A 3 -34.12 1.26 4.30
CA ILE A 3 -33.35 2.48 4.13
C ILE A 3 -32.46 2.55 5.37
N GLU A 4 -31.19 2.18 5.22
CA GLU A 4 -30.21 2.43 6.28
C GLU A 4 -30.08 3.94 6.45
N GLN A 5 -30.39 4.43 7.65
CA GLN A 5 -30.17 5.81 8.03
C GLN A 5 -28.67 6.07 8.02
N TRP A 6 -28.23 6.92 7.11
CA TRP A 6 -26.87 7.47 7.13
C TRP A 6 -26.77 8.40 8.34
N THR A 7 -26.21 7.92 9.45
CA THR A 7 -25.64 8.83 10.44
C THR A 7 -24.48 9.52 9.76
N SER A 8 -24.60 10.83 9.55
CA SER A 8 -23.49 11.69 9.17
C SER A 8 -22.48 11.70 10.31
N ASN A 9 -21.67 10.65 10.41
CA ASN A 9 -20.32 10.81 10.89
C ASN A 9 -19.60 11.56 9.76
N GLU A 10 -19.92 12.85 9.62
CA GLU A 10 -19.00 13.78 8.96
C GLU A 10 -17.66 13.48 9.61
N LEU A 11 -16.69 13.02 8.81
CA LEU A 11 -15.31 13.14 9.23
C LEU A 11 -15.19 14.59 9.70
N ASP A 12 -14.85 14.79 10.97
CA ASP A 12 -14.54 16.12 11.51
C ASP A 12 -13.24 16.58 10.81
N LEU A 13 -13.33 16.91 9.53
CA LEU A 13 -12.30 17.47 8.69
C LEU A 13 -11.61 18.68 9.35
N PRO A 14 -12.28 19.55 10.15
CA PRO A 14 -11.58 20.60 10.88
C PRO A 14 -10.64 20.11 12.01
N THR A 15 -10.65 18.82 12.37
CA THR A 15 -9.66 18.24 13.31
C THR A 15 -8.36 17.82 12.63
N LEU A 16 -8.32 17.78 11.30
CA LEU A 16 -7.09 17.50 10.57
C LEU A 16 -6.19 18.73 10.65
N SER A 17 -5.14 18.63 11.47
CA SER A 17 -4.08 19.63 11.49
C SER A 17 -3.52 19.84 10.09
N SER A 18 -3.04 21.06 9.80
CA SER A 18 -2.28 21.37 8.58
C SER A 18 -1.25 20.26 8.28
N PRO A 19 -0.99 19.92 7.00
CA PRO A 19 0.00 18.92 6.64
C PRO A 19 1.31 19.19 7.39
N TYR A 20 1.70 18.28 8.26
CA TYR A 20 2.80 18.52 9.21
C TYR A 20 4.14 18.62 8.47
N ARG A 21 4.36 17.73 7.50
CA ARG A 21 5.60 17.60 6.70
C ARG A 21 5.30 16.99 5.33
N THR A 22 6.22 17.19 4.38
CA THR A 22 6.17 16.62 3.03
C THR A 22 7.50 15.94 2.70
N ILE A 23 7.47 14.87 1.91
CA ILE A 23 8.65 14.25 1.31
C ILE A 23 8.62 14.53 -0.19
N ALA A 24 9.77 14.91 -0.75
CA ALA A 24 9.94 14.94 -2.19
C ALA A 24 10.20 13.52 -2.68
N CYS A 25 9.21 12.90 -3.32
CA CYS A 25 9.43 11.65 -4.05
C CYS A 25 10.19 11.95 -5.36
N SER A 26 10.92 10.95 -5.87
CA SER A 26 11.55 11.04 -7.19
C SER A 26 10.53 11.38 -8.28
N GLN A 27 10.98 11.88 -9.43
CA GLN A 27 10.11 12.39 -10.52
C GLN A 27 9.16 11.35 -11.15
N ASP A 28 9.17 10.10 -10.70
CA ASP A 28 8.23 9.09 -11.15
C ASP A 28 6.83 9.44 -10.62
N SER A 29 5.91 9.72 -11.54
CA SER A 29 4.59 10.27 -11.24
C SER A 29 3.67 9.34 -10.44
N TRP A 30 4.10 8.11 -10.14
CA TRP A 30 3.27 7.01 -9.62
C TRP A 30 3.96 6.23 -8.50
N ALA A 31 4.47 6.93 -7.48
CA ALA A 31 4.96 6.26 -6.28
C ALA A 31 3.78 5.64 -5.51
N ALA A 32 3.69 4.30 -5.51
CA ALA A 32 2.77 3.61 -4.63
C ALA A 32 3.14 3.89 -3.18
N THR A 33 2.13 4.09 -2.32
CA THR A 33 2.33 4.32 -0.89
C THR A 33 1.31 3.55 -0.08
N THR A 34 1.73 3.06 1.07
CA THR A 34 0.84 2.45 2.07
C THR A 34 1.38 2.75 3.46
N SER A 35 0.53 2.73 4.47
CA SER A 35 0.94 2.98 5.85
C SER A 35 0.33 1.96 6.80
N ASN A 36 0.95 1.85 7.97
CA ASN A 36 0.36 1.23 9.14
C ASN A 36 0.40 2.22 10.31
N ASN A 37 0.14 1.73 11.52
CA ASN A 37 0.10 2.57 12.72
C ASN A 37 1.46 3.17 13.13
N HIS A 38 2.57 2.77 12.53
CA HIS A 38 3.93 3.19 12.91
C HIS A 38 4.73 3.76 11.75
N PHE A 39 4.53 3.21 10.55
CA PHE A 39 5.39 3.43 9.41
C PHE A 39 4.62 3.74 8.14
N LEU A 40 5.27 4.48 7.26
CA LEU A 40 4.87 4.76 5.89
C LEU A 40 5.86 4.06 4.95
N LEU A 41 5.36 3.23 4.05
CA LEU A 41 6.15 2.60 3.00
C LEU A 41 5.87 3.31 1.67
N ILE A 42 6.93 3.72 0.97
CA ILE A 42 6.87 4.43 -0.31
C ILE A 42 7.74 3.68 -1.33
N ASP A 43 7.22 3.46 -2.54
CA ASP A 43 8.03 3.05 -3.70
C ASP A 43 8.79 4.27 -4.23
N GLN A 44 10.11 4.34 -4.01
CA GLN A 44 10.98 5.39 -4.49
C GLN A 44 12.16 4.78 -5.26
N TYR A 45 12.04 4.71 -6.58
CA TYR A 45 13.08 4.10 -7.41
C TYR A 45 14.49 4.61 -7.06
N PRO A 46 15.48 3.73 -6.79
CA PRO A 46 15.47 2.27 -6.99
C PRO A 46 15.06 1.42 -5.77
N ASN A 47 14.51 2.01 -4.72
CA ASN A 47 14.27 1.37 -3.42
C ASN A 47 12.79 1.42 -2.99
N LEU A 48 12.43 0.52 -2.07
CA LEU A 48 11.32 0.71 -1.16
C LEU A 48 11.84 1.41 0.09
N CYS A 49 11.21 2.53 0.47
CA CYS A 49 11.65 3.37 1.57
C CYS A 49 10.64 3.34 2.71
N LEU A 50 11.09 2.96 3.90
CA LEU A 50 10.29 2.97 5.13
C LEU A 50 10.57 4.24 5.93
N TYR A 51 9.50 4.96 6.25
CA TYR A 51 9.54 6.18 7.04
C TYR A 51 8.77 6.02 8.34
N ASP A 52 9.18 6.77 9.38
CA ASP A 52 8.37 6.94 10.58
C ASP A 52 7.25 7.99 10.38
N LYS A 53 6.45 8.22 11.42
CA LYS A 53 5.40 9.24 11.45
C LYS A 53 5.91 10.68 11.29
N GLN A 54 7.19 10.90 11.55
CA GLN A 54 7.86 12.19 11.41
C GLN A 54 8.45 12.36 10.01
N LEU A 55 8.20 11.41 9.09
CA LEU A 55 8.75 11.35 7.74
C LEU A 55 10.29 11.23 7.72
N THR A 56 10.87 10.64 8.77
CA THR A 56 12.28 10.27 8.83
C THR A 56 12.49 8.94 8.14
N LEU A 57 13.43 8.88 7.19
CA LEU A 57 13.81 7.62 6.55
C LEU A 57 14.45 6.70 7.58
N LEU A 58 13.85 5.53 7.80
CA LEU A 58 14.36 4.51 8.72
C LEU A 58 15.17 3.45 7.99
N LYS A 59 14.70 3.02 6.82
CA LYS A 59 15.29 1.91 6.08
C LYS A 59 14.95 1.95 4.60
N GLU A 60 15.84 1.39 3.80
CA GLU A 60 15.65 1.15 2.38
C GLU A 60 15.78 -0.34 2.07
N TYR A 61 15.02 -0.81 1.08
CA TYR A 61 15.13 -2.14 0.52
C TYR A 61 15.25 -2.05 -1.00
N PRO A 62 16.31 -2.62 -1.61
CA PRO A 62 16.47 -2.60 -3.07
C PRO A 62 15.26 -3.23 -3.76
N ARG A 63 14.68 -2.51 -4.70
CA ARG A 63 13.50 -2.99 -5.41
C ARG A 63 13.87 -4.10 -6.38
N GLU A 64 13.23 -5.26 -6.24
CA GLU A 64 13.48 -6.43 -7.11
C GLU A 64 12.60 -6.44 -8.38
N TYR A 65 11.68 -5.47 -8.50
CA TYR A 65 10.69 -5.42 -9.58
C TYR A 65 10.67 -4.08 -10.31
N ASP A 66 10.32 -4.13 -11.59
CA ASP A 66 10.32 -2.96 -12.47
C ASP A 66 9.17 -1.98 -12.19
N SER A 67 8.09 -2.46 -11.59
CA SER A 67 6.92 -1.64 -11.24
C SER A 67 6.16 -2.21 -10.05
N ILE A 68 5.86 -1.34 -9.08
CA ILE A 68 4.97 -1.59 -7.94
C ILE A 68 3.79 -0.63 -8.09
N PRO A 69 2.73 -1.02 -8.83
CA PRO A 69 1.62 -0.11 -9.08
C PRO A 69 0.75 0.14 -7.85
N ASP A 70 0.74 -0.77 -6.85
CA ASP A 70 0.02 -0.54 -5.61
C ASP A 70 0.55 -1.39 -4.45
N MET A 71 0.23 -0.95 -3.23
CA MET A 71 0.56 -1.63 -1.99
C MET A 71 -0.56 -1.43 -0.95
N CYS A 72 -0.72 -2.38 -0.03
CA CYS A 72 -1.58 -2.20 1.13
C CYS A 72 -0.96 -2.80 2.40
N TRP A 73 -1.55 -2.53 3.57
CA TRP A 73 -1.12 -3.10 4.84
C TRP A 73 -2.13 -4.12 5.34
N SER A 74 -1.65 -5.28 5.81
CA SER A 74 -2.46 -6.28 6.51
C SER A 74 -2.09 -6.32 7.99
N SER A 75 -3.05 -5.93 8.85
CA SER A 75 -2.88 -6.02 10.30
C SER A 75 -2.81 -7.46 10.79
N THR A 76 -3.55 -8.38 10.17
CA THR A 76 -3.51 -9.81 10.53
C THR A 76 -2.14 -10.44 10.27
N LEU A 77 -1.52 -10.11 9.14
CA LEU A 77 -0.21 -10.65 8.76
C LEU A 77 0.96 -9.81 9.33
N ASN A 78 0.65 -8.68 9.97
CA ASN A 78 1.62 -7.67 10.40
C ASN A 78 2.65 -7.35 9.30
N SER A 79 2.18 -7.19 8.07
CA SER A 79 3.02 -7.09 6.88
C SER A 79 2.40 -6.20 5.81
N PHE A 80 3.27 -5.55 5.03
CA PHE A 80 2.88 -4.88 3.79
C PHE A 80 2.66 -5.93 2.70
N ILE A 81 1.57 -5.77 1.96
CA ILE A 81 1.30 -6.54 0.75
C ILE A 81 1.70 -5.67 -0.43
N ILE A 82 2.71 -6.13 -1.18
CA ILE A 82 3.23 -5.46 -2.35
C ILE A 82 2.66 -6.14 -3.59
N LYS A 83 1.95 -5.37 -4.42
CA LYS A 83 1.55 -5.84 -5.75
C LYS A 83 2.65 -5.42 -6.73
N ALA A 84 3.36 -6.40 -7.28
CA ALA A 84 4.38 -6.17 -8.29
C ALA A 84 3.94 -6.66 -9.69
N ASN A 85 4.58 -6.16 -10.75
CA ASN A 85 4.21 -6.45 -12.15
C ASN A 85 4.50 -7.89 -12.64
N LYS A 86 4.68 -8.90 -11.77
CA LYS A 86 5.07 -10.28 -12.13
C LYS A 86 4.13 -11.40 -11.63
N ASN A 87 2.82 -11.14 -11.57
CA ASN A 87 1.77 -12.14 -11.23
C ASN A 87 1.83 -12.66 -9.78
N GLY A 88 2.33 -11.86 -8.86
CA GLY A 88 2.39 -12.22 -7.44
C GLY A 88 1.93 -11.09 -6.56
N ALA A 89 1.27 -11.46 -5.46
CA ALA A 89 1.27 -10.63 -4.26
C ALA A 89 2.47 -11.07 -3.40
N PHE A 90 3.16 -10.09 -2.84
CA PHE A 90 4.34 -10.33 -2.02
C PHE A 90 4.12 -9.77 -0.63
N LEU A 91 4.61 -10.46 0.39
CA LEU A 91 4.67 -9.94 1.75
C LEU A 91 6.04 -9.33 1.99
N MET A 92 6.00 -8.11 2.52
CA MET A 92 7.15 -7.41 3.06
C MET A 92 6.87 -7.14 4.53
N ASN A 93 7.70 -7.65 5.41
CA ASN A 93 7.54 -7.40 6.83
C ASN A 93 7.83 -5.93 7.18
N GLU A 94 7.43 -5.50 8.38
CA GLU A 94 7.60 -4.13 8.84
C GLU A 94 9.07 -3.66 8.90
N ASN A 95 10.02 -4.60 8.97
CA ASN A 95 11.44 -4.31 9.06
C ASN A 95 12.15 -4.31 7.71
N LEU A 96 11.44 -4.46 6.59
CA LEU A 96 12.00 -4.58 5.25
C LEU A 96 13.22 -5.54 5.18
N THR A 97 13.11 -6.76 5.72
CA THR A 97 14.23 -7.72 5.68
C THR A 97 14.08 -8.79 4.61
N SER A 98 12.86 -9.01 4.14
CA SER A 98 12.54 -10.10 3.23
C SER A 98 11.27 -9.80 2.46
N LEU A 99 11.29 -10.17 1.19
CA LEU A 99 10.14 -10.12 0.29
C LEU A 99 9.75 -11.55 -0.08
N GLU A 100 8.59 -12.01 0.37
CA GLU A 100 8.12 -13.38 0.15
C GLU A 100 6.93 -13.39 -0.81
N CYS A 101 6.93 -14.29 -1.80
CA CYS A 101 5.76 -14.49 -2.66
C CYS A 101 4.72 -15.32 -1.92
N ILE A 102 3.54 -14.75 -1.65
CA ILE A 102 2.46 -15.46 -0.95
C ILE A 102 1.51 -16.18 -1.88
N GLN A 103 1.28 -15.61 -3.06
CA GLN A 103 0.33 -16.19 -3.99
C GLN A 103 0.70 -15.76 -5.40
N THR A 104 0.85 -16.77 -6.26
CA THR A 104 0.79 -16.56 -7.70
C THR A 104 -0.66 -16.27 -8.04
N ILE A 105 -0.96 -15.03 -8.41
CA ILE A 105 -2.29 -14.63 -8.83
C ILE A 105 -2.41 -14.91 -10.33
N GLU A 106 -3.64 -15.17 -10.81
CA GLU A 106 -3.91 -15.27 -12.24
C GLU A 106 -3.25 -14.11 -13.01
N LYS A 107 -2.73 -14.43 -14.19
CA LYS A 107 -2.11 -13.46 -15.10
C LYS A 107 -3.17 -12.50 -15.64
N LYS A 108 -3.49 -11.47 -14.85
CA LYS A 108 -4.38 -10.37 -15.19
C LYS A 108 -3.69 -9.05 -14.90
N ARG A 109 -4.15 -7.98 -15.56
CA ARG A 109 -3.62 -6.63 -15.34
C ARG A 109 -4.25 -6.00 -14.09
N TRP A 110 -3.84 -6.48 -12.92
CA TRP A 110 -4.27 -5.89 -11.65
C TRP A 110 -3.77 -4.45 -11.49
N LEU A 111 -4.67 -3.54 -11.11
CA LEU A 111 -4.40 -2.13 -10.95
C LEU A 111 -4.11 -1.74 -9.50
N SER A 112 -4.97 -2.17 -8.57
CA SER A 112 -4.90 -1.78 -7.16
C SER A 112 -5.24 -2.96 -6.25
N CYS A 113 -4.78 -2.90 -5.00
CA CYS A 113 -5.06 -3.88 -3.98
C CYS A 113 -5.44 -3.26 -2.64
N THR A 114 -6.29 -3.96 -1.88
CA THR A 114 -6.53 -3.69 -0.46
C THR A 114 -6.85 -5.00 0.24
N CYS A 115 -6.82 -5.04 1.56
CA CYS A 115 -7.14 -6.26 2.28
C CYS A 115 -8.02 -6.01 3.51
N SER A 116 -8.72 -7.07 3.89
CA SER A 116 -9.32 -7.25 5.21
C SER A 116 -8.49 -8.26 6.00
N ASP A 117 -8.97 -8.63 7.18
CA ASP A 117 -8.28 -9.58 8.04
C ASP A 117 -8.09 -10.97 7.42
N SER A 118 -8.94 -11.35 6.45
CA SER A 118 -8.96 -12.69 5.87
C SER A 118 -8.94 -12.72 4.34
N THR A 119 -9.10 -11.57 3.67
CA THR A 119 -9.29 -11.51 2.23
C THR A 119 -8.47 -10.40 1.61
N LEU A 120 -7.73 -10.73 0.55
CA LEU A 120 -7.08 -9.78 -0.35
C LEU A 120 -8.05 -9.44 -1.49
N PHE A 121 -8.35 -8.17 -1.68
CA PHE A 121 -9.16 -7.64 -2.77
C PHE A 121 -8.25 -7.04 -3.83
N LEU A 122 -8.51 -7.39 -5.09
CA LEU A 122 -7.75 -6.91 -6.24
C LEU A 122 -8.72 -6.33 -7.26
N THR A 123 -8.32 -5.22 -7.88
CA THR A 123 -9.12 -4.59 -8.95
C THR A 123 -8.37 -4.62 -10.27
N THR A 124 -9.13 -4.69 -11.37
CA THR A 124 -8.63 -4.67 -12.75
C THR A 124 -9.49 -3.71 -13.57
N ASN A 125 -8.94 -3.16 -14.66
CA ASN A 125 -9.73 -2.41 -15.64
C ASN A 125 -10.34 -3.29 -16.74
N GLU A 126 -10.23 -4.61 -16.60
CA GLU A 126 -10.90 -5.56 -17.48
C GLU A 126 -12.40 -5.63 -17.13
N SER A 127 -13.26 -5.34 -18.11
CA SER A 127 -14.72 -5.37 -17.96
C SER A 127 -15.24 -6.78 -17.65
N GLY A 128 -16.15 -6.90 -16.68
CA GLY A 128 -16.86 -8.15 -16.38
C GLY A 128 -16.11 -9.13 -15.47
N SER A 129 -15.31 -8.59 -14.55
CA SER A 129 -14.61 -9.34 -13.50
C SER A 129 -15.56 -9.84 -12.41
#